data_AF-A0A9X9A4U9-F1
#
_entry.id   AF-A0A9X9A4U9-F1
#
_cell.length_a   1.000
_cell.length_b   1.000
_cell.length_c   1.000
_cell.angle_alpha   90.00
_cell.angle_beta   90.00
_cell.angle_gamma   90.00
#
_symmetry.space_group_name_H-M   'P 1'
#
loop_
_entity.id
_entity.type
_entity.pdbx_description
1 polymer ?
#
loop_
_entity_poly.entity_id
_entity_poly.type
_entity_poly.pdbx_seq_one_letter_code
_entity_poly.pdbx_strand_id
1 'polypeptide(L)' 'SNWNLLTGYSLEDITKFSKDNFQSLVDKPENGQVMHGTSFYLIDQNGKVMKKYSGISNTPYEDIIRDMKRLVG' A
#
# COMPACT_ATOMS: atom_id res chain seq x y z
N SER A 1 -0.47 -13.58 15.15
CA SER A 1 -0.12 -13.20 13.77
C SER A 1 -0.47 -11.73 13.56
N ASN A 2 0.44 -10.94 13.00
CA ASN A 2 0.26 -9.50 12.72
C ASN A 2 0.51 -9.16 11.23
N TRP A 3 0.64 -10.17 10.37
CA TRP A 3 0.82 -10.01 8.93
C TRP A 3 -0.20 -10.86 8.20
N ASN A 4 -1.03 -10.22 7.37
CA ASN A 4 -2.07 -10.86 6.58
C ASN A 4 -1.86 -10.52 5.09
N LEU A 5 -1.95 -11.53 4.22
CA LEU A 5 -2.01 -11.36 2.77
C LEU A 5 -3.47 -11.54 2.35
N LEU A 6 -4.07 -10.50 1.77
CA LEU A 6 -5.51 -10.45 1.47
C LEU A 6 -5.78 -10.78 0.00
N THR A 7 -6.75 -11.66 -0.26
CA THR A 7 -7.21 -12.08 -1.59
C THR A 7 -8.71 -12.45 -1.55
N GLY A 8 -9.27 -12.97 -2.65
CA GLY A 8 -10.67 -13.42 -2.74
C GLY A 8 -11.62 -12.43 -3.41
N TYR A 9 -11.12 -11.29 -3.87
CA TYR A 9 -11.83 -10.26 -4.62
C TYR A 9 -11.54 -10.38 -6.14
N SER A 10 -12.34 -9.71 -6.97
CA SER A 10 -12.09 -9.66 -8.41
C SER A 10 -10.95 -8.70 -8.77
N LEU A 11 -10.41 -8.82 -10.00
CA LEU A 11 -9.40 -7.88 -10.51
C LEU A 11 -9.97 -6.45 -10.60
N GLU A 12 -11.24 -6.32 -11.00
CA GLU A 12 -11.92 -5.02 -11.09
C GLU A 12 -12.02 -4.36 -9.70
N ASP A 13 -12.42 -5.14 -8.69
CA ASP A 13 -12.55 -4.65 -7.31
C ASP A 13 -11.22 -4.10 -6.79
N ILE A 14 -10.13 -4.85 -6.97
CA ILE A 14 -8.82 -4.42 -6.47
C ILE A 14 -8.25 -3.25 -7.26
N THR A 15 -8.48 -3.19 -8.58
CA THR A 15 -8.08 -2.05 -9.40
C THR A 15 -8.81 -0.78 -8.96
N LYS A 16 -10.13 -0.87 -8.72
CA LYS A 16 -10.92 0.25 -8.20
C LYS A 16 -10.48 0.65 -6.80
N PHE A 17 -10.32 -0.31 -5.89
CA PHE A 17 -9.90 -0.07 -4.52
C PHE A 17 -8.53 0.62 -4.44
N SER A 18 -7.56 0.14 -5.22
CA SER A 18 -6.21 0.71 -5.30
C SER A 18 -6.22 2.16 -5.82
N LYS A 19 -7.03 2.43 -6.86
CA LYS A 19 -7.19 3.78 -7.42
C LYS A 19 -7.85 4.73 -6.42
N ASP A 20 -8.97 4.33 -5.83
CA ASP A 20 -9.82 5.20 -5.02
C ASP A 20 -9.20 5.49 -3.65
N ASN A 21 -8.50 4.52 -3.03
CA ASN A 21 -8.00 4.65 -1.66
C ASN A 21 -6.50 4.96 -1.57
N PHE A 22 -5.71 4.50 -2.55
CA PHE A 22 -4.24 4.62 -2.53
C PHE A 22 -3.67 5.44 -3.68
N GLN A 23 -4.54 5.93 -4.58
CA GLN A 23 -4.16 6.64 -5.81
C GLN A 23 -3.12 5.85 -6.61
N SER A 24 -3.23 4.52 -6.59
CA SER A 24 -2.27 3.61 -7.20
C SER A 24 -2.93 2.82 -8.32
N LEU A 25 -2.32 2.89 -9.51
CA LEU A 25 -2.77 2.14 -10.68
C LEU A 25 -2.47 0.66 -10.48
N VAL A 26 -3.47 -0.18 -10.75
CA VAL A 26 -3.31 -1.62 -10.94
C VAL A 26 -3.84 -1.96 -12.32
N ASP A 27 -2.98 -2.50 -13.16
CA ASP A 27 -3.33 -2.91 -14.52
C ASP A 27 -2.69 -4.26 -14.84
N LYS A 28 -3.40 -5.10 -15.60
CA LYS A 28 -2.95 -6.44 -15.97
C LYS A 28 -2.90 -6.57 -17.49
N PRO A 29 -1.79 -6.17 -18.13
CA PRO A 29 -1.57 -6.40 -19.56
C PRO A 29 -1.55 -7.89 -19.93
N GLU A 30 -1.77 -8.18 -21.22
CA GLU A 30 -1.88 -9.54 -21.76
C GLU A 30 -0.63 -10.41 -21.54
N ASN A 31 0.54 -9.78 -21.31
CA ASN A 31 1.79 -10.48 -20.99
C ASN A 31 1.80 -11.12 -19.58
N GLY A 32 0.74 -10.93 -18.79
CA GLY A 32 0.56 -11.54 -17.47
C GLY A 32 1.29 -10.84 -16.32
N GLN A 33 2.13 -9.83 -16.59
CA GLN A 33 2.77 -9.05 -15.55
C GLN A 33 1.84 -7.92 -15.09
N VAL A 34 1.37 -8.01 -13.85
CA VAL A 34 0.53 -6.98 -13.26
C VAL A 34 1.39 -5.75 -12.95
N MET A 35 1.05 -4.63 -13.58
CA MET A 35 1.56 -3.32 -13.21
C MET A 35 0.86 -2.89 -11.91
N HIS A 36 1.62 -2.65 -10.84
CA HIS A 36 1.10 -2.19 -9.57
C HIS A 36 2.07 -1.22 -8.88
N GLY A 37 1.56 -0.43 -7.93
CA GLY A 37 2.41 0.41 -7.09
C GLY A 37 3.37 -0.41 -6.22
N THR A 38 4.59 0.09 -6.04
CA THR A 38 5.64 -0.52 -5.18
C THR A 38 5.88 0.29 -3.90
N SER A 39 4.89 1.08 -3.49
CA SER A 39 4.98 1.94 -2.30
C SER A 39 4.44 1.24 -1.05
N PHE A 40 5.03 1.55 0.10
CA PHE A 40 4.42 1.28 1.40
C PHE A 40 3.56 2.47 1.83
N TYR A 41 2.45 2.17 2.50
CA TYR A 41 1.51 3.16 3.02
C TYR A 41 1.36 2.98 4.53
N LEU A 42 1.48 4.07 5.28
CA LEU A 42 1.22 4.08 6.73
C LEU A 42 -0.20 4.59 6.97
N ILE A 43 -1.02 3.79 7.64
CA ILE A 43 -2.42 4.08 7.95
C ILE A 43 -2.57 4.30 9.46
N ASP A 44 -3.32 5.32 9.87
CA ASP A 44 -3.59 5.62 11.29
C ASP A 44 -4.73 4.75 11.87
N GLN A 45 -5.03 4.95 13.16
CA GLN A 45 -6.10 4.24 13.88
C GLN A 45 -7.50 4.53 13.35
N ASN A 46 -7.67 5.59 12.56
CA ASN A 46 -8.95 5.97 11.95
C ASN A 46 -9.10 5.39 10.54
N GLY A 47 -8.13 4.59 10.06
CA GLY A 47 -8.14 4.03 8.71
C GLY A 47 -7.71 5.01 7.62
N LYS A 48 -7.06 6.13 7.97
CA LYS A 48 -6.62 7.15 7.02
C LYS A 48 -5.17 6.93 6.60
N VAL A 49 -4.90 7.02 5.30
CA VAL A 49 -3.52 7.02 4.77
C VAL A 49 -2.82 8.31 5.17
N MET A 50 -1.75 8.19 5.96
CA MET A 50 -0.99 9.32 6.50
C MET A 50 0.28 9.62 5.71
N LYS A 51 0.97 8.56 5.26
CA LYS A 51 2.26 8.66 4.56
C LYS A 51 2.41 7.57 3.50
N LYS A 52 3.23 7.87 2.50
CA LYS A 52 3.63 6.97 1.42
C LYS A 52 5.17 6.95 1.35
N TYR A 53 5.76 5.77 1.23
CA TYR A 53 7.21 5.57 1.14
C TYR A 53 7.54 4.66 -0.05
N SER A 54 8.72 4.81 -0.64
CA SER A 54 9.23 3.82 -1.61
C SER A 54 9.42 2.48 -0.91
N GLY A 55 8.89 1.40 -1.47
CA GLY A 55 9.08 0.03 -0.96
C GLY A 55 10.09 -0.79 -1.76
N ILE A 56 10.62 -0.25 -2.87
CA ILE A 56 11.54 -0.98 -3.77
C ILE A 56 12.96 -0.42 -3.79
N SER A 57 13.12 0.89 -3.65
CA SER A 57 14.43 1.55 -3.72
C SER A 57 14.56 2.60 -2.64
N ASN A 58 15.68 2.58 -1.92
CA ASN A 58 16.00 3.51 -0.82
C ASN A 58 14.85 3.66 0.19
N THR A 59 14.26 2.53 0.59
CA THR A 59 13.18 2.50 1.59
C THR A 59 13.66 3.13 2.91
N PRO A 60 13.04 4.23 3.38
CA PRO A 60 13.51 4.96 4.55
C PRO A 60 12.96 4.33 5.85
N TYR A 61 13.51 3.19 6.25
CA TYR A 61 13.01 2.41 7.39
C TYR A 61 13.01 3.20 8.70
N GLU A 62 14.03 4.03 8.94
CA GLU A 62 14.15 4.86 10.14
C GLU A 62 13.01 5.88 10.22
N ASP A 63 12.62 6.47 9.09
CA ASP A 63 11.52 7.41 9.01
C ASP A 63 10.18 6.72 9.23
N ILE A 64 9.98 5.53 8.65
CA ILE A 64 8.77 4.73 8.85
C ILE A 64 8.61 4.39 10.34
N ILE A 65 9.68 3.93 11.01
CA ILE A 65 9.66 3.62 12.45
C ILE A 65 9.35 4.87 13.28
N ARG A 66 9.96 6.01 12.94
CA ARG A 66 9.70 7.28 13.63
C ARG A 66 8.25 7.70 13.49
N ASP A 67 7.69 7.61 12.29
CA ASP A 67 6.31 8.02 12.02
C ASP A 67 5.30 7.06 12.66
N MET A 68 5.58 5.74 12.68
CA MET A 68 4.78 4.76 13.44
C MET A 68 4.71 5.11 14.93
N LYS A 69 5.86 5.45 15.56
CA LYS A 69 5.90 5.83 16.99
C LYS A 69 5.07 7.08 17.28
N ARG A 70 4.97 8.01 16.33
CA ARG A 70 4.17 9.24 16.47
C ARG A 70 2.66 8.99 16.39
N LEU A 71 2.23 7.93 15.71
CA LEU A 71 0.82 7.57 15.65
C LEU A 71 0.36 6.85 16.92
N VAL A 72 1.25 6.12 17.59
CA VAL A 72 0.93 5.36 18.82
C VAL A 72 0.99 6.21 20.09
N GLY A 73 1.65 7.37 20.05
CA GLY A 73 1.77 8.32 21.17
C GLY A 73 0.55 9.20 21.33
#